data_AF-A0AB36B2J0-F1
#
_entry.id   AF-A0AB36B2J0-F1
#
_cell.length_a   1.000
_cell.length_b   1.000
_cell.length_c   1.000
_cell.angle_alpha   90.00
_cell.angle_beta   90.00
_cell.angle_gamma   90.00
#
_symmetry.space_group_name_H-M   'P 1'
#
loop_
_entity.id
_entity.type
_entity.pdbx_description
1 polymer ?
#
loop_
_entity_poly.entity_id
_entity_poly.type
_entity_poly.pdbx_seq_one_letter_code
_entity_poly.pdbx_strand_id
1 'polypeptide(L)'
;MVAKQKNAELGFANSKYGEIKKVYSIWICIGHAKQKNDVINSYTIQESCHTKIWHAPRNHFDIMTAVMVYPQVEAFQNGKEDREAQNPVKTCEQKLLELLKVLFIKDFSVEKKKERLEKEYGIMMKRETESEVMEMCNFSDFIEERGIKKGLEQGKVNTTVQHVQNLMQFSNLSADEAMKMLGVEKELQSVILNKLHQA
;
A
#
# COMPACT_ATOMS: atom_id res chain seq x y z
N MET A 1 1.08 -1.85 -18.65
CA MET A 1 -0.09 -2.17 -19.48
C MET A 1 0.07 -1.45 -20.80
N VAL A 2 0.46 -2.16 -21.87
CA VAL A 2 0.59 -1.58 -23.22
C VAL A 2 -0.83 -1.48 -23.79
N ALA A 3 -1.24 -0.28 -24.20
CA ALA A 3 -2.60 -0.05 -24.72
C ALA A 3 -2.88 -0.89 -25.98
N LYS A 4 -4.10 -1.43 -26.10
CA LYS A 4 -4.55 -2.20 -27.27
C LYS A 4 -4.69 -1.30 -28.51
N GLN A 5 -4.50 -1.89 -29.69
CA GLN A 5 -4.55 -1.18 -30.98
C GLN A 5 -5.96 -0.66 -31.30
N LYS A 6 -6.04 0.56 -31.83
CA LYS A 6 -7.29 1.19 -32.29
C LYS A 6 -7.96 0.33 -33.37
N ASN A 7 -9.28 0.14 -33.28
CA ASN A 7 -10.12 -0.68 -34.17
C ASN A 7 -9.89 -2.21 -34.12
N ALA A 8 -9.25 -2.75 -33.08
CA ALA A 8 -9.31 -4.19 -32.81
C ALA A 8 -10.67 -4.57 -32.20
N GLU A 9 -11.08 -5.84 -32.30
CA GLU A 9 -12.35 -6.37 -31.73
C GLU A 9 -12.57 -6.02 -30.25
N LEU A 10 -11.47 -5.91 -29.49
CA LEU A 10 -11.44 -5.48 -28.07
C LEU A 10 -10.64 -4.19 -27.85
N GLY A 11 -10.39 -3.44 -28.93
CA GLY A 11 -9.66 -2.17 -28.93
C GLY A 11 -10.61 -0.97 -28.82
N PHE A 12 -10.05 0.23 -28.66
CA PHE A 12 -10.87 1.45 -28.61
C PHE A 12 -11.48 1.71 -29.99
N ALA A 13 -12.80 1.54 -30.11
CA ALA A 13 -13.59 2.02 -31.24
C ALA A 13 -14.12 3.43 -30.90
N ASN A 14 -14.04 4.36 -31.86
CA ASN A 14 -14.51 5.75 -31.76
C ASN A 14 -13.61 6.81 -31.06
N SER A 15 -12.33 6.54 -30.80
CA SER A 15 -11.38 7.57 -30.32
C SER A 15 -10.32 7.93 -31.37
N LYS A 16 -10.05 9.22 -31.62
CA LYS A 16 -8.94 9.65 -32.49
C LYS A 16 -7.66 9.78 -31.67
N TYR A 17 -6.55 9.20 -32.15
CA TYR A 17 -5.25 9.27 -31.49
C TYR A 17 -4.79 10.74 -31.26
N GLY A 18 -5.13 11.65 -32.19
CA GLY A 18 -4.85 13.09 -32.04
C GLY A 18 -5.72 13.83 -31.00
N GLU A 19 -6.73 13.18 -30.42
CA GLU A 19 -7.63 13.78 -29.41
C GLU A 19 -7.38 13.21 -28.00
N ILE A 20 -6.27 12.49 -27.81
CA ILE A 20 -5.90 11.92 -26.51
C ILE A 20 -5.83 13.03 -25.45
N LYS A 21 -6.52 12.80 -24.34
CA LYS A 21 -6.51 13.66 -23.16
C LYS A 21 -5.43 13.20 -22.20
N LYS A 22 -5.00 14.11 -21.33
CA LYS A 22 -4.08 13.80 -20.24
C LYS A 22 -4.71 12.75 -19.31
N VAL A 23 -3.98 11.68 -19.06
CA VAL A 23 -4.39 10.53 -18.24
C VAL A 23 -3.68 10.61 -16.89
N TYR A 24 -4.46 10.55 -15.81
CA TYR A 24 -3.97 10.45 -14.45
C TYR A 24 -4.16 9.03 -13.93
N SER A 25 -3.08 8.43 -13.42
CA SER A 25 -3.11 7.16 -12.72
C SER A 25 -2.81 7.42 -11.25
N ILE A 26 -3.80 7.27 -10.38
CA ILE A 26 -3.67 7.54 -8.94
C ILE A 26 -3.57 6.20 -8.19
N TRP A 27 -2.53 6.06 -7.37
CA TRP A 27 -2.24 4.87 -6.58
C TRP A 27 -2.30 5.24 -5.10
N ILE A 28 -3.23 4.60 -4.37
CA ILE A 28 -3.30 4.74 -2.91
C ILE A 28 -2.46 3.62 -2.32
N CYS A 29 -1.33 3.99 -1.74
CA CYS A 29 -0.32 3.06 -1.24
C CYS A 29 -0.47 2.90 0.28
N ILE A 30 -1.18 1.87 0.71
CA ILE A 30 -1.34 1.51 2.14
C ILE A 30 -0.24 0.50 2.53
N GLY A 31 0.21 0.50 3.80
CA GLY A 31 1.23 -0.44 4.28
C GLY A 31 2.65 -0.14 3.79
N HIS A 32 2.96 1.13 3.54
CA HIS A 32 4.29 1.59 3.14
C HIS A 32 5.22 1.80 4.34
N ALA A 33 6.52 1.98 4.08
CA ALA A 33 7.50 2.31 5.11
C ALA A 33 7.25 3.69 5.71
N LYS A 34 7.37 3.84 7.04
CA LYS A 34 7.00 5.05 7.81
C LYS A 34 7.59 6.36 7.30
N GLN A 35 8.77 6.32 6.70
CA GLN A 35 9.41 7.48 6.08
C GLN A 35 8.61 8.10 4.90
N LYS A 36 7.59 7.39 4.39
CA LYS A 36 6.69 7.85 3.32
C LYS A 36 5.33 8.34 3.85
N ASN A 37 5.14 8.40 5.16
CA ASN A 37 3.88 8.86 5.75
C ASN A 37 3.52 10.27 5.25
N ASP A 38 2.26 10.44 4.85
CA ASP A 38 1.67 11.70 4.38
C ASP A 38 2.38 12.33 3.17
N VAL A 39 2.96 11.49 2.31
CA VAL A 39 3.60 11.91 1.07
C VAL A 39 2.65 11.75 -0.11
N ILE A 40 2.63 12.75 -1.00
CA ILE A 40 2.04 12.63 -2.33
C ILE A 40 3.11 12.96 -3.36
N ASN A 41 3.43 11.99 -4.23
CA ASN A 41 4.37 12.18 -5.32
C ASN A 41 3.63 12.16 -6.65
N SER A 42 3.92 13.13 -7.53
CA SER A 42 3.46 13.14 -8.91
C SER A 42 4.64 12.93 -9.86
N TYR A 43 4.48 12.03 -10.82
CA TYR A 43 5.47 11.71 -11.85
C TYR A 43 4.87 12.08 -13.20
N THR A 44 5.44 13.08 -13.86
CA THR A 44 5.03 13.59 -15.19
C THR A 44 6.10 13.30 -16.23
N ILE A 45 5.73 13.27 -17.52
CA ILE A 45 6.70 13.12 -18.60
C ILE A 45 7.30 14.50 -18.92
N GLN A 46 8.62 14.56 -18.99
CA GLN A 46 9.38 15.73 -19.42
C GLN A 46 10.28 15.37 -20.60
N GLU A 47 10.18 16.14 -21.67
CA GLU A 47 11.06 16.00 -22.84
C GLU A 47 12.45 16.55 -22.53
N SER A 48 13.48 15.82 -22.97
CA SER A 48 14.88 16.26 -22.99
C SER A 48 15.41 16.12 -24.41
N CYS A 49 15.94 17.20 -24.99
CA CYS A 49 16.47 17.23 -26.35
C CYS A 49 18.00 17.28 -26.31
N HIS A 50 18.68 16.33 -26.98
CA HIS A 50 20.13 16.15 -26.86
C HIS A 50 20.92 16.41 -28.15
N THR A 51 20.24 16.53 -29.29
CA THR A 51 20.89 16.68 -30.61
C THR A 51 20.41 17.94 -31.31
N LYS A 52 19.60 17.82 -32.36
CA LYS A 52 19.00 18.97 -33.03
C LYS A 52 17.86 19.50 -32.18
N ILE A 53 17.93 20.78 -31.81
CA ILE A 53 16.90 21.46 -31.02
C ILE A 53 15.59 21.44 -31.81
N TRP A 54 14.66 20.64 -31.31
CA TRP A 54 13.27 20.57 -31.74
C TRP A 54 12.45 20.13 -30.54
N HIS A 55 11.35 20.84 -30.27
CA HIS A 55 10.50 20.60 -29.11
C HIS A 55 9.05 20.40 -29.54
N ALA A 56 8.45 19.31 -29.08
CA ALA A 56 7.02 19.12 -29.25
C ALA A 56 6.22 20.00 -28.25
N PRO A 57 5.01 20.46 -28.61
CA PRO A 57 4.08 21.02 -27.63
C PRO A 57 3.87 20.07 -26.44
N ARG A 58 3.84 20.60 -25.21
CA ARG A 58 3.79 19.79 -23.98
C ARG A 58 2.64 18.78 -23.98
N ASN A 59 1.46 19.18 -24.44
CA ASN A 59 0.27 18.32 -24.51
C ASN A 59 0.41 17.14 -25.48
N HIS A 60 1.42 17.10 -26.35
CA HIS A 60 1.68 15.97 -27.25
C HIS A 60 2.51 14.86 -26.61
N PHE A 61 3.30 15.16 -25.56
CA PHE A 61 4.15 14.16 -24.89
C PHE A 61 3.81 13.96 -23.41
N ASP A 62 3.35 15.00 -22.69
CA ASP A 62 2.93 14.92 -21.28
C ASP A 62 1.50 14.39 -21.16
N ILE A 63 1.27 13.21 -21.76
CA ILE A 63 -0.03 12.54 -21.82
C ILE A 63 -0.30 11.76 -20.53
N MET A 64 0.73 11.30 -19.82
CA MET A 64 0.59 10.42 -18.66
C MET A 64 1.13 11.08 -17.40
N THR A 65 0.38 10.97 -16.30
CA THR A 65 0.84 11.36 -14.97
C THR A 65 0.48 10.26 -13.97
N ALA A 66 1.50 9.77 -13.25
CA ALA A 66 1.28 8.86 -12.11
C ALA A 66 1.29 9.67 -10.82
N VAL A 67 0.32 9.46 -9.94
CA VAL A 67 0.23 10.07 -8.62
C VAL A 67 0.25 8.96 -7.58
N MET A 68 1.23 8.97 -6.69
CA MET A 68 1.37 8.02 -5.60
C MET A 68 1.00 8.72 -4.29
N VAL A 69 -0.04 8.25 -3.63
CA VAL A 69 -0.58 8.80 -2.38
C VAL A 69 -0.27 7.84 -1.24
N TYR A 70 0.46 8.29 -0.23
CA TYR A 70 0.91 7.49 0.91
C TYR A 70 0.23 7.99 2.20
N PRO A 71 -1.03 7.59 2.48
CA PRO A 71 -1.73 8.04 3.68
C PRO A 71 -1.15 7.38 4.94
N GLN A 72 -0.87 8.15 5.99
CA GLN A 72 -0.49 7.57 7.28
C GLN A 72 -1.70 6.88 7.93
N VAL A 73 -1.78 5.56 7.83
CA VAL A 73 -2.82 4.74 8.49
C VAL A 73 -2.18 4.03 9.69
N GLU A 74 -2.00 4.75 10.79
CA GLU A 74 -1.62 4.16 12.08
C GLU A 74 -2.81 4.23 13.06
N ALA A 75 -2.84 3.32 14.04
CA ALA A 75 -3.85 3.33 15.10
C ALA A 75 -3.83 4.69 15.83
N PHE A 76 -5.02 5.20 16.19
CA PHE A 76 -5.15 6.36 17.04
C PHE A 76 -4.42 6.07 18.36
N GLN A 77 -3.29 6.74 18.61
CA GLN A 77 -2.77 6.81 19.96
C GLN A 77 -3.78 7.64 20.76
N ASN A 78 -4.60 6.96 21.58
CA ASN A 78 -5.53 7.58 22.52
C ASN A 78 -4.86 8.78 23.21
N GLY A 79 -5.40 9.98 23.02
CA GLY A 79 -5.00 11.20 23.73
C GLY A 79 -4.18 12.24 22.96
N LYS A 80 -3.96 12.09 21.64
CA LYS A 80 -3.38 13.17 20.80
C LYS A 80 -4.42 13.96 19.98
N GLU A 81 -5.70 13.87 20.32
CA GLU A 81 -6.75 14.59 19.57
C GLU A 81 -6.68 16.12 19.71
N ASP A 82 -5.97 16.67 20.70
CA ASP A 82 -6.15 18.09 21.05
C ASP A 82 -4.96 19.03 20.79
N ARG A 83 -3.82 18.55 20.27
CA ARG A 83 -2.62 19.43 20.14
C ARG A 83 -2.38 20.07 18.78
N GLU A 84 -3.03 19.60 17.72
CA GLU A 84 -2.87 20.17 16.37
C GLU A 84 -4.08 21.00 15.90
N ALA A 85 -5.03 21.28 16.80
CA ALA A 85 -6.13 22.23 16.61
C ALA A 85 -5.68 23.71 16.67
N GLN A 86 -4.40 24.00 16.42
CA GLN A 86 -3.88 25.36 16.23
C GLN A 86 -3.60 25.54 14.73
N ASN A 87 -4.69 25.88 14.03
CA ASN A 87 -4.85 26.07 12.59
C ASN A 87 -3.61 26.60 11.82
N PRO A 88 -3.18 25.85 10.81
CA PRO A 88 -2.91 26.38 9.48
C PRO A 88 -4.06 26.01 8.52
N VAL A 89 -4.27 26.84 7.50
CA VAL A 89 -5.16 26.50 6.37
C VAL A 89 -4.67 25.20 5.74
N LYS A 90 -5.43 24.12 5.87
CA LYS A 90 -5.06 22.82 5.29
C LYS A 90 -5.16 22.87 3.77
N THR A 91 -4.11 22.45 3.07
CA THR A 91 -4.12 22.32 1.61
C THR A 91 -5.08 21.21 1.15
N CYS A 92 -5.42 21.18 -0.14
CA CYS A 92 -6.28 20.12 -0.70
C CYS A 92 -5.65 18.73 -0.53
N GLU A 93 -4.33 18.63 -0.64
CA GLU A 93 -3.56 17.40 -0.42
C GLU A 93 -3.68 16.91 1.02
N GLN A 94 -3.56 17.81 1.99
CA GLN A 94 -3.72 17.48 3.40
C GLN A 94 -5.14 17.01 3.71
N LYS A 95 -6.16 17.68 3.16
CA LYS A 95 -7.55 17.24 3.29
C LYS A 95 -7.80 15.88 2.66
N LEU A 96 -7.21 15.60 1.50
CA LEU A 96 -7.29 14.28 0.86
C LEU A 96 -6.64 13.21 1.75
N LEU A 97 -5.45 13.47 2.28
CA LEU A 97 -4.77 12.54 3.17
C LEU A 97 -5.61 12.27 4.43
N GLU A 98 -6.18 13.30 5.06
CA GLU A 98 -7.05 13.14 6.24
C GLU A 98 -8.33 12.36 5.95
N LEU A 99 -8.97 12.62 4.80
CA LEU A 99 -10.11 11.83 4.35
C LEU A 99 -9.73 10.35 4.20
N LEU A 100 -8.60 10.06 3.54
CA LEU A 100 -8.10 8.70 3.38
C LEU A 100 -7.75 8.07 4.74
N LYS A 101 -7.21 8.85 5.68
CA LYS A 101 -6.98 8.39 7.07
C LYS A 101 -8.30 7.97 7.72
N VAL A 102 -9.35 8.78 7.65
CA VAL A 102 -10.67 8.44 8.19
C VAL A 102 -11.22 7.16 7.56
N LEU A 103 -11.08 6.98 6.24
CA LEU A 103 -11.52 5.78 5.55
C LEU A 103 -10.79 4.51 6.01
N PHE A 104 -9.46 4.57 6.12
CA PHE A 104 -8.63 3.38 6.33
C PHE A 104 -8.28 3.09 7.79
N ILE A 105 -8.49 4.02 8.72
CA ILE A 105 -8.22 3.80 10.15
C ILE A 105 -9.14 2.71 10.73
N LYS A 106 -8.59 1.80 11.54
CA LYS A 106 -9.33 0.66 12.08
C LYS A 106 -10.16 0.99 13.30
N ASP A 107 -9.67 1.91 14.14
CA ASP A 107 -10.28 2.20 15.43
C ASP A 107 -11.66 2.87 15.32
N PHE A 108 -12.08 3.25 14.11
CA PHE A 108 -13.39 3.80 13.86
C PHE A 108 -14.34 2.73 13.34
N SER A 109 -15.51 2.63 13.99
CA SER A 109 -16.62 1.86 13.45
C SER A 109 -17.06 2.45 12.09
N VAL A 110 -17.72 1.62 11.28
CA VAL A 110 -18.25 2.04 9.98
C VAL A 110 -19.17 3.26 10.14
N GLU A 111 -19.97 3.29 11.21
CA GLU A 111 -20.88 4.40 11.53
C GLU A 111 -20.10 5.68 11.83
N LYS A 112 -19.03 5.61 12.61
CA LYS A 112 -18.17 6.76 12.93
C LYS A 112 -17.45 7.30 11.70
N LYS A 113 -17.03 6.41 10.78
CA LYS A 113 -16.45 6.82 9.49
C LYS A 113 -17.48 7.54 8.62
N LYS A 114 -18.68 6.97 8.49
CA LYS A 114 -19.79 7.59 7.75
C LYS A 114 -20.11 8.99 8.29
N GLU A 115 -20.26 9.11 9.60
CA GLU A 115 -20.53 10.39 10.28
C GLU A 115 -19.46 11.44 9.97
N ARG A 116 -18.17 11.09 10.10
CA ARG A 116 -17.06 12.02 9.81
C ARG A 116 -17.00 12.40 8.35
N LEU A 117 -17.16 11.45 7.42
CA LEU A 117 -17.15 11.72 5.99
C LEU A 117 -18.27 12.67 5.58
N GLU A 118 -19.45 12.53 6.18
CA GLU A 118 -20.58 13.42 5.92
C GLU A 118 -20.38 14.80 6.56
N LYS A 119 -20.00 14.86 7.84
CA LYS A 119 -19.88 16.12 8.61
C LYS A 119 -18.66 16.96 8.23
N GLU A 120 -17.50 16.32 8.03
CA GLU A 120 -16.22 17.02 7.83
C GLU A 120 -15.90 17.23 6.34
N TYR A 121 -16.41 16.36 5.46
CA TYR A 121 -16.09 16.37 4.03
C TYR A 121 -17.31 16.51 3.11
N GLY A 122 -18.53 16.56 3.67
CA GLY A 122 -19.76 16.77 2.89
C GLY A 122 -20.12 15.59 1.98
N ILE A 123 -19.59 14.40 2.24
CA ILE A 123 -19.88 13.20 1.44
C ILE A 123 -21.21 12.63 1.91
N MET A 124 -22.26 12.81 1.12
CA MET A 124 -23.59 12.30 1.46
C MET A 124 -23.61 10.77 1.46
N MET A 125 -24.06 10.19 2.58
CA MET A 125 -24.16 8.74 2.76
C MET A 125 -25.40 8.18 2.05
N LYS A 126 -25.30 8.01 0.73
CA LYS A 126 -26.28 7.25 -0.07
C LYS A 126 -25.93 5.76 -0.04
N ARG A 127 -26.91 4.89 -0.31
CA ARG A 127 -26.73 3.42 -0.31
C ARG A 127 -25.49 2.94 -1.07
N GLU A 128 -25.19 3.54 -2.22
CA GLU A 128 -24.00 3.24 -3.04
C GLU A 128 -22.70 3.61 -2.29
N THR A 129 -22.58 4.86 -1.86
CA THR A 129 -21.43 5.36 -1.09
C THR A 129 -21.25 4.64 0.24
N GLU A 130 -22.34 4.27 0.91
CA GLU A 130 -22.29 3.47 2.12
C GLU A 130 -21.71 2.07 1.86
N SER A 131 -22.10 1.44 0.75
CA SER A 131 -21.57 0.13 0.34
C SER A 131 -20.08 0.21 0.00
N GLU A 132 -19.64 1.27 -0.68
CA GLU A 132 -18.23 1.51 -1.00
C GLU A 132 -17.37 1.70 0.26
N VAL A 133 -17.86 2.48 1.24
CA VAL A 133 -17.18 2.65 2.54
C VAL A 133 -17.07 1.32 3.29
N MET A 134 -18.12 0.48 3.24
CA MET A 134 -18.10 -0.84 3.86
C MET A 134 -17.11 -1.79 3.19
N GLU A 135 -17.03 -1.78 1.86
CA GLU A 135 -16.07 -2.57 1.09
C GLU A 135 -14.62 -2.19 1.44
N MET A 136 -14.33 -0.89 1.58
CA MET A 136 -13.00 -0.42 1.98
C MET A 136 -12.62 -0.82 3.41
N CYS A 137 -13.60 -0.88 4.34
CA CYS A 137 -13.36 -1.40 5.68
C CYS A 137 -12.95 -2.88 5.63
N ASN A 138 -13.70 -3.70 4.88
CA ASN A 138 -13.38 -5.11 4.69
C ASN A 138 -12.00 -5.32 4.04
N PHE A 139 -11.62 -4.43 3.11
CA PHE A 139 -10.29 -4.48 2.49
C PHE A 139 -9.17 -4.24 3.51
N SER A 140 -9.32 -3.25 4.41
CA SER A 140 -8.35 -2.98 5.48
C SER A 140 -8.21 -4.16 6.44
N ASP A 141 -9.32 -4.83 6.77
CA ASP A 141 -9.34 -6.02 7.62
C ASP A 141 -8.64 -7.20 6.97
N PHE A 142 -8.91 -7.45 5.68
CA PHE A 142 -8.24 -8.49 4.92
C PHE A 142 -6.71 -8.31 4.84
N ILE A 143 -6.23 -7.08 4.65
CA ILE A 143 -4.79 -6.79 4.60
C ILE A 143 -4.12 -7.05 5.95
N GLU A 144 -4.75 -6.66 7.06
CA GLU A 144 -4.22 -6.92 8.40
C GLU A 144 -4.19 -8.40 8.74
N GLU A 145 -5.28 -9.13 8.49
CA GLU A 145 -5.35 -10.56 8.76
C GLU A 145 -4.23 -11.30 8.00
N ARG A 146 -4.02 -10.94 6.73
CA ARG A 146 -2.91 -11.46 5.92
C ARG A 146 -1.54 -11.08 6.51
N GLY A 147 -1.41 -9.86 7.03
CA GLY A 147 -0.20 -9.37 7.71
C GLY A 147 0.13 -10.17 8.97
N ILE A 148 -0.85 -10.35 9.87
CA ILE A 148 -0.73 -11.12 11.11
C ILE A 148 -0.36 -12.56 10.79
N LYS A 149 -1.06 -13.19 9.84
CA LYS A 149 -0.78 -14.58 9.44
C LYS A 149 0.67 -14.76 8.98
N LYS A 150 1.15 -13.89 8.07
CA LYS A 150 2.54 -13.89 7.63
C LYS A 150 3.52 -13.63 8.77
N GLY A 151 3.18 -12.72 9.68
CA GLY A 151 4.00 -12.40 10.85
C GLY A 151 4.17 -13.59 11.79
N LEU A 152 3.09 -14.32 12.08
CA LEU A 152 3.12 -15.53 12.89
C LEU A 152 3.92 -16.67 12.22
N GLU A 153 3.73 -16.88 10.92
CA GLU A 153 4.51 -17.85 10.15
C GLU A 153 6.01 -17.52 10.17
N GLN A 154 6.36 -16.25 9.92
CA GLN A 154 7.74 -15.79 9.95
C GLN A 154 8.37 -15.88 11.36
N GLY A 155 7.58 -15.55 12.40
CA GLY A 155 7.98 -15.67 13.79
C GLY A 155 8.30 -17.11 14.18
N LYS A 156 7.41 -18.06 13.84
CA LYS A 156 7.65 -19.49 14.06
C LYS A 156 8.95 -19.94 13.41
N VAL A 157 9.17 -19.60 12.13
CA VAL A 157 10.39 -19.98 11.41
C VAL A 157 11.63 -19.39 12.07
N ASN A 158 11.62 -18.10 12.42
CA ASN A 158 12.79 -17.45 13.03
C ASN A 158 13.10 -18.02 14.42
N THR A 159 12.08 -18.28 15.25
CA THR A 159 12.26 -18.92 16.56
C THR A 159 12.81 -20.34 16.42
N THR A 160 12.33 -21.12 15.46
CA THR A 160 12.85 -22.47 15.20
C THR A 160 14.31 -22.42 14.73
N VAL A 161 14.67 -21.49 13.84
CA VAL A 161 16.08 -21.27 13.44
C VAL A 161 16.95 -21.00 14.66
N GLN A 162 16.52 -20.10 15.55
CA GLN A 162 17.27 -19.78 16.77
C GLN A 162 17.42 -20.99 17.69
N HIS A 163 16.36 -21.79 17.88
CA HIS A 163 16.44 -23.00 18.70
C HIS A 163 17.38 -24.05 18.08
N VAL A 164 17.34 -24.23 16.75
CA VAL A 164 18.26 -25.12 16.04
C VAL A 164 19.70 -24.65 16.22
N GLN A 165 19.99 -23.36 16.06
CA GLN A 165 21.33 -22.80 16.28
C GLN A 165 21.82 -23.04 17.71
N ASN A 166 20.96 -22.82 18.72
CA ASN A 166 21.31 -23.06 20.11
C ASN A 166 21.65 -24.55 20.35
N LEU A 167 20.87 -25.48 19.80
CA LEU A 167 21.15 -26.92 19.94
C LEU A 167 22.45 -27.34 19.25
N MET A 168 22.74 -26.77 18.07
CA MET A 168 24.01 -27.00 17.39
C MET A 168 25.20 -26.50 18.23
N GLN A 169 25.07 -25.31 18.83
CA GLN A 169 26.13 -24.68 19.59
C GLN A 169 26.38 -25.32 20.96
N PHE A 170 25.32 -25.63 21.72
CA PHE A 170 25.43 -26.08 23.11
C PHE A 170 25.41 -27.60 23.26
N SER A 171 24.89 -28.33 22.28
CA SER A 171 24.76 -29.80 22.34
C SER A 171 25.56 -30.52 21.26
N ASN A 172 26.35 -29.79 20.45
CA ASN A 172 27.19 -30.31 19.36
C ASN A 172 26.41 -31.22 18.38
N LEU A 173 25.12 -30.94 18.21
CA LEU A 173 24.23 -31.65 17.29
C LEU A 173 24.40 -31.10 15.88
N SER A 174 24.22 -31.96 14.87
CA SER A 174 24.02 -31.48 13.49
C SER A 174 22.67 -30.76 13.35
N ALA A 175 22.54 -29.92 12.31
CA ALA A 175 21.28 -29.23 12.02
C ALA A 175 20.11 -30.21 11.84
N ASP A 176 20.35 -31.36 11.22
CA ASP A 176 19.34 -32.40 10.99
C ASP A 176 18.89 -33.06 12.30
N GLU A 177 19.82 -33.35 13.22
CA GLU A 177 19.51 -33.91 14.53
C GLU A 177 18.74 -32.91 15.40
N ALA A 178 19.14 -31.64 15.39
CA ALA A 178 18.46 -30.56 16.11
C ALA A 178 17.02 -30.35 15.60
N MET A 179 16.82 -30.33 14.28
CA MET A 179 15.47 -30.23 13.68
C MET A 179 14.61 -31.45 14.00
N LYS A 180 15.19 -32.66 13.98
CA LYS A 180 14.48 -33.89 14.37
C LYS A 180 14.08 -33.87 15.84
N MET A 181 14.95 -33.39 16.73
CA MET A 181 14.68 -33.27 18.16
C MET A 181 13.58 -32.24 18.46
N LEU A 182 13.56 -31.13 17.72
CA LEU A 182 12.53 -30.10 17.82
C LEU A 182 11.21 -30.47 17.12
N GLY A 183 11.14 -31.63 16.46
CA GLY A 183 9.93 -32.08 15.76
C GLY A 183 9.55 -31.19 14.58
N VAL A 184 10.53 -30.60 13.90
CA VAL A 184 10.29 -29.67 12.78
C VAL A 184 9.66 -30.41 11.61
N GLU A 185 8.49 -29.94 11.16
CA GLU A 185 7.79 -30.45 9.98
C GLU A 185 8.69 -30.42 8.74
N LYS A 186 8.64 -31.48 7.92
CA LYS A 186 9.52 -31.63 6.74
C LYS A 186 9.46 -30.45 5.77
N GLU A 187 8.29 -29.82 5.65
CA GLU A 187 8.05 -28.69 4.76
C GLU A 187 8.82 -27.43 5.20
N LEU A 188 9.12 -27.29 6.49
CA LEU A 188 9.85 -26.16 7.06
C LEU A 188 11.38 -26.41 7.12
N GLN A 189 11.83 -27.67 7.03
CA GLN A 189 13.25 -28.02 7.16
C GLN A 189 14.12 -27.35 6.09
N SER A 190 13.66 -27.33 4.83
CA SER A 190 14.38 -26.67 3.74
C SER A 190 14.48 -25.16 3.93
N VAL A 191 13.42 -24.52 4.45
CA VAL A 191 13.37 -23.09 4.74
C VAL A 191 14.32 -22.74 5.89
N ILE A 192 14.36 -23.57 6.93
CA ILE A 192 15.23 -23.39 8.09
C ILE A 192 16.69 -23.58 7.69
N LEU A 193 17.03 -24.63 6.94
CA LEU A 193 18.38 -24.87 6.42
C LEU A 193 18.88 -23.69 5.58
N ASN A 194 18.07 -23.21 4.64
CA ASN A 194 18.43 -22.05 3.81
C ASN A 194 18.73 -20.80 4.66
N LYS A 195 17.96 -20.57 5.74
CA LYS A 195 18.20 -19.45 6.67
C LYS A 195 19.45 -19.65 7.52
N LEU A 196 19.76 -20.88 7.93
CA LEU A 196 20.99 -21.19 8.67
C LEU A 196 22.25 -20.94 7.83
N HIS A 197 22.19 -21.16 6.51
CA HIS A 197 23.32 -20.88 5.60
C HIS A 197 23.52 -19.38 5.29
N GLN A 198 22.54 -18.54 5.62
CA GLN A 198 22.57 -17.09 5.39
C GLN A 198 22.90 -16.28 6.66
N ALA A 199 22.97 -16.94 7.82
CA ALA A 199 23.31 -16.36 9.12
C ALA A 199 24.79 -16.54 9.43
#